data_AF-A0A658Z5M2-F1
#
_entry.id   AF-A0A658Z5M2-F1
#
_cell.length_a   1.000
_cell.length_b   1.000
_cell.length_c   1.000
_cell.angle_alpha   90.00
_cell.angle_beta   90.00
_cell.angle_gamma   90.00
#
_symmetry.space_group_name_H-M   'P 1'
#
loop_
_entity.id
_entity.type
_entity.pdbx_description
1 polymer ?
#
loop_
_entity_poly.entity_id
_entity_poly.type
_entity_poly.pdbx_seq_one_letter_code
_entity_poly.pdbx_strand_id
1 'polypeptide(L)' 'MLPQTQSLMVTPYSHADTQFKNVPSAFQVGYINDFGGLSFYEINCPTVNNSCNVSVAKRDK' A
#
# COMPACT_ATOMS: atom_id res chain seq x y z
N MET A 1 9.40 11.65 -6.78
CA MET A 1 8.17 10.83 -6.70
C MET A 1 7.72 10.50 -8.11
N LEU A 2 7.17 9.31 -8.36
CA LEU A 2 6.65 8.98 -9.68
C LEU A 2 5.56 10.00 -10.06
N PRO A 3 5.55 10.52 -11.31
CA PRO A 3 4.49 11.41 -11.76
C PRO A 3 3.13 10.76 -11.52
N GLN A 4 2.17 11.51 -10.98
CA GLN A 4 0.79 11.06 -10.70
C GLN A 4 0.59 10.13 -9.49
N THR A 5 1.61 9.89 -8.66
CA THR A 5 1.41 9.16 -7.39
C THR A 5 0.89 10.08 -6.29
N GLN A 6 -0.22 9.71 -5.65
CA GLN A 6 -0.69 10.34 -4.41
C GLN A 6 0.08 9.74 -3.23
N SER A 7 0.59 10.59 -2.33
CA SER A 7 1.32 10.19 -1.13
C SER A 7 0.71 10.79 0.11
N LEU A 8 0.73 10.04 1.20
CA LEU A 8 0.18 10.44 2.49
C LEU A 8 1.18 10.08 3.59
N MET A 9 1.32 10.95 4.58
CA MET A 9 2.02 10.66 5.83
C MET A 9 0.98 10.44 6.93
N VAL A 10 1.05 9.29 7.59
CA VAL A 10 0.12 8.94 8.67
C VAL A 10 0.84 9.11 10.00
N THR A 11 0.23 9.85 10.94
CA THR A 11 0.80 10.01 12.27
C THR A 11 0.70 8.72 13.09
N PRO A 12 1.61 8.46 14.05
CA PRO A 12 1.52 7.27 14.91
C PRO A 12 0.15 7.16 15.60
N TYR A 13 -0.39 5.93 15.67
CA TYR A 13 -1.70 5.62 16.27
C TYR A 13 -2.90 6.34 15.66
N SER A 14 -2.75 6.92 14.47
CA SER A 14 -3.83 7.57 13.72
C SER A 14 -4.24 6.75 12.49
N HIS A 15 -5.29 7.20 11.82
CA HIS A 15 -5.70 6.71 10.51
C HIS A 15 -5.89 7.90 9.56
N ALA A 16 -5.78 7.64 8.27
CA ALA A 16 -6.09 8.63 7.25
C ALA A 16 -6.67 7.91 6.03
N ASP A 17 -7.75 8.47 5.50
CA ASP A 17 -8.51 7.89 4.40
C ASP A 17 -8.11 8.54 3.07
N THR A 18 -7.98 7.70 2.04
CA THR A 18 -7.73 8.13 0.68
C THR A 18 -8.62 7.35 -0.26
N GLN A 19 -9.18 8.02 -1.27
CA GLN A 19 -10.08 7.38 -2.24
C GLN A 19 -9.33 7.11 -3.53
N PHE A 20 -9.28 5.83 -3.90
CA PHE A 20 -8.77 5.36 -5.18
C PHE A 20 -9.91 4.79 -6.00
N LYS A 21 -9.96 5.12 -7.30
CA LYS A 21 -10.90 4.51 -8.23
C LYS A 21 -10.24 3.34 -8.94
N ASN A 22 -11.02 2.30 -9.24
CA ASN A 22 -10.60 1.15 -10.05
C ASN A 22 -9.38 0.39 -9.48
N VAL A 23 -9.30 0.25 -8.15
CA VAL A 23 -8.24 -0.55 -7.52
C VAL A 23 -8.49 -2.03 -7.81
N PRO A 24 -7.50 -2.76 -8.36
CA PRO A 24 -7.63 -4.21 -8.55
C PRO A 24 -7.74 -4.95 -7.22
N SER A 25 -8.26 -6.18 -7.23
CA SER A 25 -8.35 -7.02 -6.02
C SER A 25 -6.98 -7.30 -5.38
N ALA A 26 -5.91 -7.29 -6.17
CA ALA A 26 -4.53 -7.38 -5.71
C ALA A 26 -3.76 -6.12 -6.14
N PHE A 27 -3.19 -5.41 -5.19
CA PHE A 27 -2.45 -4.16 -5.44
C PHE A 27 -1.30 -3.99 -4.45
N GLN A 28 -0.41 -3.04 -4.72
CA GLN A 28 0.75 -2.75 -3.87
C GLN A 28 0.66 -1.34 -3.28
N VAL A 29 1.09 -1.21 -2.03
CA VAL A 29 1.26 0.08 -1.35
C VAL A 29 2.74 0.28 -1.06
N GLY A 30 3.32 1.32 -1.67
CA GLY A 30 4.69 1.73 -1.41
C GLY A 30 4.80 2.60 -0.17
N TYR A 31 5.83 2.37 0.64
CA TYR A 31 6.19 3.22 1.78
C TYR A 31 7.68 3.54 1.79
N ILE A 32 8.02 4.70 2.34
CA ILE A 32 9.41 5.11 2.55
C ILE A 32 9.83 4.59 3.92
N ASN A 33 10.88 3.77 3.95
CA ASN A 33 11.46 3.27 5.20
C ASN A 33 12.43 4.28 5.82
N ASP A 34 12.91 3.98 7.03
CA ASP A 34 13.79 4.84 7.82
C ASP A 34 15.10 5.21 7.12
N PHE A 35 15.54 4.42 6.14
CA PHE A 35 16.75 4.66 5.34
C PHE A 35 16.45 5.40 4.02
N GLY A 36 15.23 5.90 3.84
CA GLY A 36 14.80 6.58 2.60
C GLY A 36 14.53 5.64 1.43
N GLY A 37 14.58 4.32 1.64
CA GLY A 37 14.31 3.32 0.61
C GLY A 37 12.81 3.13 0.38
N LEU A 38 12.44 2.82 -0.87
CA LEU A 38 11.08 2.41 -1.22
C LEU A 38 10.90 0.91 -0.95
N SER A 39 9.93 0.59 -0.10
CA SER A 39 9.50 -0.76 0.25
C SER A 39 8.00 -0.91 -0.06
N PHE A 40 7.51 -2.14 -0.17
CA PHE A 40 6.14 -2.40 -0.62
C PHE A 40 5.43 -3.43 0.26
N TYR A 41 4.16 -3.15 0.53
CA TYR A 41 3.20 -4.15 0.98
C TYR A 41 2.39 -4.63 -0.23
N GLU A 42 2.14 -5.93 -0.27
CA GLU A 42 1.14 -6.54 -1.15
C GLU A 42 -0.17 -6.66 -0.39
N ILE A 43 -1.23 -6.13 -0.99
CA ILE A 43 -2.58 -6.16 -0.45
C ILE A 43 -3.44 -6.98 -1.40
N ASN A 44 -4.06 -8.03 -0.85
CA ASN A 44 -4.99 -8.88 -1.60
C ASN A 44 -6.35 -8.87 -0.89
N CYS A 45 -7.33 -8.25 -1.54
CA CYS A 45 -8.72 -8.14 -1.10
C CYS A 45 -9.60 -9.03 -2.00
N PRO A 46 -9.73 -10.34 -1.71
CA PRO A 46 -10.55 -11.23 -2.51
C PRO A 46 -12.03 -10.84 -2.43
N THR A 47 -12.72 -10.80 -3.57
CA THR A 47 -14.11 -10.33 -3.70
C THR A 47 -15.12 -11.06 -2.80
N VAL A 48 -14.79 -12.28 -2.38
CA VAL A 48 -15.64 -13.13 -1.55
C VAL A 48 -15.57 -12.78 -0.05
N ASN A 49 -14.50 -12.11 0.41
CA ASN A 49 -14.32 -11.76 1.81
C ASN A 49 -14.17 -10.24 1.95
N ASN A 50 -14.87 -9.64 2.91
CA ASN A 50 -14.81 -8.20 3.16
C ASN A 50 -13.51 -7.74 3.87
N SER A 51 -12.45 -8.53 3.76
CA SER A 51 -11.18 -8.38 4.48
C SER A 51 -10.01 -8.54 3.52
N CYS A 52 -8.99 -7.69 3.65
CA CYS A 52 -7.78 -7.77 2.85
C CYS A 52 -6.67 -8.48 3.64
N ASN A 53 -5.92 -9.34 2.95
CA ASN A 53 -4.68 -9.89 3.46
C ASN A 53 -3.53 -8.96 3.08
N VAL A 54 -2.61 -8.74 4.02
CA VAL A 54 -1.43 -7.88 3.82
C VAL A 54 -0.17 -8.70 4.04
N SER A 55 0.75 -8.67 3.08
CA SER A 55 2.08 -9.28 3.18
C SER A 55 3.15 -8.28 2.75
N VAL A 56 4.38 -8.50 3.21
CA VAL A 56 5.54 -7.76 2.71
C VAL A 56 5.85 -8.29 1.31
N ALA A 57 5.95 -7.41 0.31
CA ALA A 57 6.34 -7.81 -1.04
C ALA A 57 7.75 -8.40 -0.99
N LYS A 58 7.91 -9.59 -1.57
CA LYS A 58 9.24 -10.18 -1.70
C LYS A 58 10.00 -9.36 -2.74
N ARG A 59 11.19 -8.85 -2.39
CA ARG A 59 12.14 -8.41 -3.44
C ARG A 59 12.50 -9.65 -4.24
N ASP A 60 12.24 -9.62 -5.54
CA ASP A 60 12.88 -10.57 -6.45
C ASP A 60 14.40 -10.48 -6.23
N LYS A 61 15.03 -11.65 -6.13
CA LYS A 61 16.42 -11.83 -5.71
C LYS A 61 17.38 -11.29 -6.77
#